data_AF-A0A7V5S8J0-F1
#
_entry.id   AF-A0A7V5S8J0-F1
#
_cell.length_a   1.000
_cell.length_b   1.000
_cell.length_c   1.000
_cell.angle_alpha   90.00
_cell.angle_beta   90.00
_cell.angle_gamma   90.00
#
_symmetry.space_group_name_H-M   'P 1'
#
loop_
_entity.id
_entity.type
_entity.pdbx_description
1 polymer ?
#
loop_
_entity_poly.entity_id
_entity_poly.type
_entity_poly.pdbx_seq_one_letter_code
_entity_poly.pdbx_strand_id
1 'polypeptide(L)'
;MLLQCLLIAYQGLIAPFWIDAITFLISALLLSMLTIPYSSRSAEQQNTFWRLFKEGFLYTAHATLARTLLFTRIIVALGSGIIQVVLVIFIKETMGWNDQYFGLALSTIAVGSFVSSLWLSWRGQRYKPTRLFSIGTLAVGLSFVGLALSPFFALSLLMLLLDGLADSCVVVSFSALAQQDIPDKLRGRFFSTSITFFRASVLVSALIGSSLGDSIGAQSTLIVAGLIVALGGVFAFFSLTQVKAA
;
A
#
# COMPACT_ATOMS: atom_id res chain seq x y z
N MET A 1 14.45 5.74 -3.12
CA MET A 1 13.70 6.58 -4.08
C MET A 1 14.20 8.02 -4.18
N LEU A 2 14.09 8.89 -3.15
CA LEU A 2 14.50 10.30 -3.28
C LEU A 2 15.95 10.50 -3.73
N LEU A 3 16.89 9.74 -3.16
CA LEU A 3 18.30 9.79 -3.54
C LEU A 3 18.55 9.21 -4.96
N GLN A 4 17.76 8.20 -5.35
CA GLN A 4 17.84 7.59 -6.68
C GLN A 4 17.31 8.53 -7.78
N CYS A 5 16.19 9.23 -7.55
CA CYS A 5 15.68 10.22 -8.50
C CYS A 5 16.65 11.39 -8.72
N LEU A 6 17.29 11.88 -7.65
CA LEU A 6 18.29 12.94 -7.73
C LEU A 6 19.54 12.51 -8.53
N LEU A 7 19.97 11.25 -8.38
CA LEU A 7 21.13 10.70 -9.09
C LEU A 7 20.85 10.37 -10.56
N ILE A 8 19.63 9.92 -10.88
CA ILE A 8 19.23 9.73 -12.29
C ILE A 8 19.28 11.06 -13.04
N ALA A 9 18.85 12.15 -12.39
CA ALA A 9 18.85 13.49 -12.98
C ALA A 9 20.27 14.05 -13.24
N TYR A 10 21.30 13.59 -12.51
CA TYR A 10 22.67 14.13 -12.62
C TYR A 10 23.70 13.18 -13.25
N GLN A 11 23.56 11.86 -13.11
CA GLN A 11 24.59 10.86 -13.48
C GLN A 11 24.06 9.71 -14.36
N GLY A 12 22.79 9.75 -14.77
CA GLY A 12 22.19 8.69 -15.59
C GLY A 12 21.84 7.42 -14.79
N LEU A 13 21.43 6.36 -15.50
CA LEU A 13 20.80 5.17 -14.89
C LEU A 13 21.72 4.32 -14.00
N ILE A 14 23.05 4.43 -14.10
CA ILE A 14 24.00 3.48 -13.49
C ILE A 14 24.22 3.74 -11.98
N ALA A 15 24.25 5.01 -11.56
CA ALA A 15 24.50 5.37 -10.16
C ALA A 15 23.47 4.82 -9.15
N PRO A 16 22.15 4.82 -9.43
CA PRO A 16 21.14 4.17 -8.59
C PRO A 16 21.41 2.68 -8.33
N PHE A 17 21.87 1.93 -9.34
CA PHE A 17 22.13 0.50 -9.21
C PHE A 17 23.30 0.21 -8.27
N TRP A 18 24.38 1.00 -8.35
CA TRP A 18 25.51 0.86 -7.44
C TRP A 18 25.14 1.15 -5.99
N ILE A 19 24.35 2.21 -5.76
CA ILE A 19 23.88 2.52 -4.41
C ILE A 19 23.02 1.37 -3.89
N ASP A 20 22.08 0.87 -4.69
CA ASP A 20 21.22 -0.24 -4.30
C ASP A 20 22.04 -1.47 -3.89
N ALA A 21 23.04 -1.85 -4.71
CA ALA A 21 23.96 -2.95 -4.42
C ALA A 21 24.75 -2.75 -3.12
N ILE A 22 25.27 -1.54 -2.87
CA ILE A 22 26.02 -1.22 -1.64
C ILE A 22 25.10 -1.31 -0.41
N THR A 23 23.89 -0.75 -0.45
CA THR A 23 22.94 -0.86 0.67
C THR A 23 22.53 -2.29 0.95
N PHE A 24 22.34 -3.12 -0.09
CA PHE A 24 22.07 -4.54 0.08
C PHE A 24 23.24 -5.28 0.71
N LEU A 25 24.47 -4.96 0.32
CA LEU A 25 25.68 -5.55 0.89
C LEU A 25 25.82 -5.19 2.38
N ILE A 26 25.57 -3.93 2.75
CA ILE A 26 25.55 -3.50 4.16
C ILE A 26 24.47 -4.25 4.93
N SER A 27 23.26 -4.39 4.37
CA SER A 27 22.16 -5.13 5.00
C SER A 27 22.52 -6.60 5.23
N ALA A 28 23.13 -7.26 4.24
CA ALA A 28 23.61 -8.64 4.37
C ALA A 28 24.67 -8.79 5.47
N LEU A 29 25.58 -7.82 5.58
CA LEU A 29 26.63 -7.80 6.60
C LEU A 29 26.03 -7.62 8.01
N LEU A 30 25.09 -6.69 8.18
CA LEU A 30 24.37 -6.49 9.44
C LEU A 30 23.58 -7.73 9.86
N LEU A 31 22.90 -8.39 8.91
CA LEU A 31 22.18 -9.62 9.17
C LEU A 31 23.11 -10.79 9.52
N SER A 32 24.29 -10.86 8.91
CA SER A 32 25.29 -11.89 9.24
C SER A 32 25.85 -11.73 10.66
N MET A 33 25.85 -10.51 11.20
CA MET A 33 26.28 -10.21 12.57
C MET A 33 25.18 -10.46 13.62
N LEU A 34 23.91 -10.56 13.19
CA LEU A 34 22.78 -10.83 14.07
C LEU A 34 22.70 -12.33 14.37
N THR A 35 23.07 -12.70 15.60
CA THR A 35 22.78 -14.04 16.12
C THR A 35 21.32 -14.07 16.59
N ILE A 36 20.44 -14.62 15.75
CA ILE A 36 19.04 -14.83 16.12
C ILE A 36 18.99 -16.08 17.01
N PRO A 37 18.49 -15.99 18.27
CA PRO A 37 18.29 -17.18 19.09
C PRO A 37 17.33 -18.11 18.35
N TYR A 38 17.82 -19.30 18.04
CA TYR A 38 17.07 -20.35 17.36
C TYR A 38 15.93 -20.78 18.28
N SER A 39 14.77 -20.12 18.18
CA SER A 39 13.54 -20.66 18.74
C SER A 39 13.30 -21.96 17.99
N SER A 40 13.38 -23.08 18.70
CA SER A 40 13.08 -24.40 18.16
C SER A 40 11.61 -24.40 17.73
N ARG A 41 11.34 -23.87 16.54
CA ARG A 41 10.18 -24.28 15.78
C ARG A 41 10.49 -25.73 15.48
N SER A 42 9.87 -26.59 16.28
CA SER A 42 9.79 -28.02 16.06
C SER A 42 9.79 -28.27 14.56
N ALA A 43 10.61 -29.22 14.14
CA ALA A 43 10.48 -29.92 12.87
C ALA A 43 9.13 -30.67 12.84
N GLU A 44 8.02 -29.94 13.04
CA GLU A 44 6.66 -30.41 12.99
C GLU A 44 6.25 -30.41 11.52
N GLN A 45 6.85 -31.41 10.87
CA GLN A 45 6.39 -32.12 9.69
C GLN A 45 6.28 -31.33 8.40
N GLN A 46 6.55 -32.07 7.33
CA GLN A 46 6.23 -31.85 5.93
C GLN A 46 4.77 -31.43 5.70
N ASN A 47 4.38 -30.25 6.20
CA ASN A 47 3.06 -29.70 5.99
C ASN A 47 3.11 -28.98 4.65
N THR A 48 2.56 -29.65 3.64
CA THR A 48 2.43 -29.18 2.26
C THR A 48 2.01 -27.72 2.25
N PHE A 49 2.67 -26.88 1.43
CA PHE A 49 2.32 -25.46 1.21
C PHE A 49 0.80 -25.21 1.22
N TRP A 50 0.05 -26.10 0.56
CA TRP A 50 -1.41 -26.12 0.49
C TRP A 50 -2.13 -26.21 1.83
N ARG A 51 -1.65 -27.00 2.79
CA ARG A 51 -2.24 -27.12 4.13
C ARG A 51 -2.00 -25.85 4.95
N LEU A 52 -0.79 -25.28 4.88
CA LEU A 52 -0.47 -24.01 5.54
C LEU A 52 -1.31 -22.85 4.97
N PHE A 53 -1.48 -22.82 3.65
CA PHE A 53 -2.33 -21.86 2.96
C PHE A 53 -3.80 -22.04 3.34
N LYS A 54 -4.30 -23.29 3.37
CA LYS A 54 -5.67 -23.62 3.77
C LYS A 54 -5.95 -23.24 5.22
N GLU A 55 -5.01 -23.47 6.14
CA GLU A 55 -5.13 -23.06 7.55
C GLU A 55 -5.18 -21.53 7.71
N GLY A 56 -4.35 -20.79 6.97
CA GLY A 56 -4.41 -19.32 6.94
C GLY A 56 -5.71 -18.79 6.35
N PHE A 57 -6.18 -19.39 5.26
CA PHE A 57 -7.44 -19.04 4.61
C PHE A 57 -8.66 -19.35 5.48
N LEU A 58 -8.74 -20.55 6.08
CA LEU A 58 -9.81 -20.95 6.99
C LEU A 58 -9.88 -20.01 8.20
N TYR A 59 -8.75 -19.67 8.82
CA TYR A 59 -8.72 -18.72 9.92
C TYR A 59 -9.25 -17.35 9.49
N THR A 60 -8.80 -16.86 8.33
CA THR A 60 -9.26 -15.59 7.78
C THR A 60 -10.76 -15.61 7.48
N ALA A 61 -11.31 -16.74 7.05
CA ALA A 61 -12.73 -16.91 6.76
C ALA A 61 -13.61 -16.96 8.03
N HIS A 62 -13.07 -17.49 9.14
CA HIS A 62 -13.81 -17.64 10.42
C HIS A 62 -13.70 -16.40 11.30
N ALA A 63 -12.54 -15.74 11.36
CA ALA A 63 -12.35 -14.54 12.17
C ALA A 63 -12.92 -13.32 11.45
N THR A 64 -14.04 -12.77 11.96
CA THR A 64 -14.75 -11.64 11.35
C THR A 64 -13.83 -10.46 11.05
N LEU A 65 -12.91 -10.13 11.97
CA LEU A 65 -11.94 -9.04 11.79
C LEU A 65 -10.94 -9.33 10.66
N ALA A 66 -10.35 -10.52 10.64
CA ALA A 66 -9.41 -10.92 9.60
C ALA A 66 -10.06 -10.95 8.22
N ARG A 67 -11.32 -11.42 8.14
CA ARG A 67 -12.13 -11.40 6.93
C ARG A 67 -12.36 -9.97 6.44
N THR A 68 -12.82 -9.08 7.31
CA THR A 68 -13.04 -7.67 6.95
C THR A 68 -11.76 -7.00 6.48
N LEU A 69 -10.64 -7.22 7.16
CA LEU A 69 -9.33 -6.69 6.75
C LEU A 69 -8.91 -7.20 5.36
N LEU A 70 -9.07 -8.50 5.10
CA LEU A 70 -8.73 -9.09 3.80
C LEU A 70 -9.63 -8.53 2.68
N PHE A 71 -10.94 -8.46 2.91
CA PHE A 71 -11.89 -7.93 1.93
C PHE A 71 -11.62 -6.45 1.62
N THR A 72 -11.43 -5.61 2.64
CA THR A 72 -11.03 -4.22 2.42
C THR A 72 -9.74 -4.16 1.62
N ARG A 73 -8.74 -4.98 1.95
CA ARG A 73 -7.45 -4.99 1.24
C ARG A 73 -7.59 -5.38 -0.23
N ILE A 74 -8.49 -6.30 -0.56
CA ILE A 74 -8.80 -6.69 -1.95
C ILE A 74 -9.46 -5.52 -2.71
N ILE A 75 -10.45 -4.85 -2.10
CA ILE A 75 -11.12 -3.68 -2.71
C ILE A 75 -10.10 -2.57 -3.00
N VAL A 76 -9.26 -2.25 -2.00
CA VAL A 76 -8.20 -1.25 -2.14
C VAL A 76 -7.20 -1.68 -3.21
N ALA A 77 -6.77 -2.95 -3.22
CA ALA A 77 -5.85 -3.46 -4.23
C ALA A 77 -6.39 -3.32 -5.67
N LEU A 78 -7.69 -3.56 -5.86
CA LEU A 78 -8.33 -3.39 -7.17
C LEU A 78 -8.30 -1.93 -7.63
N GLY A 79 -8.64 -0.99 -6.74
CA GLY A 79 -8.58 0.44 -7.07
C GLY A 79 -7.14 0.92 -7.28
N SER A 80 -6.24 0.63 -6.34
CA SER A 80 -4.83 1.01 -6.41
C SER A 80 -4.09 0.44 -7.62
N GLY A 81 -4.42 -0.78 -8.06
CA GLY A 81 -3.81 -1.35 -9.26
C GLY A 81 -4.24 -0.63 -10.54
N ILE A 82 -5.52 -0.23 -10.66
CA ILE A 82 -5.98 0.63 -11.77
C ILE A 82 -5.24 1.98 -11.72
N ILE A 83 -5.17 2.60 -10.54
CA ILE A 83 -4.47 3.87 -10.33
C ILE A 83 -3.03 3.76 -10.78
N GLN A 84 -2.30 2.71 -10.41
CA GLN A 84 -0.89 2.56 -10.74
C GLN A 84 -0.64 2.52 -12.26
N VAL A 85 -1.52 1.89 -13.03
CA VAL A 85 -1.42 1.84 -14.50
C VAL A 85 -1.74 3.20 -15.11
N VAL A 86 -2.82 3.83 -14.66
CA VAL A 86 -3.37 5.04 -15.30
C VAL A 86 -2.67 6.31 -14.84
N LEU A 87 -2.07 6.34 -13.65
CA LEU A 87 -1.46 7.54 -13.08
C LEU A 87 -0.33 8.09 -13.95
N VAL A 88 0.50 7.22 -14.53
CA VAL A 88 1.58 7.64 -15.42
C VAL A 88 1.02 8.30 -16.68
N ILE A 89 0.03 7.66 -17.31
CA ILE A 89 -0.66 8.16 -18.49
C ILE A 89 -1.34 9.50 -18.18
N PHE A 90 -2.05 9.58 -17.05
CA PHE A 90 -2.73 10.80 -16.62
C PHE A 90 -1.75 11.96 -16.42
N ILE A 91 -0.64 11.74 -15.70
CA ILE A 91 0.33 12.82 -15.44
C ILE A 91 1.04 13.25 -16.72
N LYS A 92 1.46 12.30 -17.57
CA LYS A 92 2.24 12.62 -18.77
C LYS A 92 1.40 13.12 -19.93
N GLU A 93 0.28 12.45 -20.22
CA GLU A 93 -0.52 12.72 -21.41
C GLU A 93 -1.68 13.68 -21.13
N THR A 94 -2.33 13.59 -19.97
CA THR A 94 -3.46 14.49 -19.64
C THR A 94 -2.98 15.81 -19.03
N MET A 95 -2.08 15.76 -18.04
CA MET A 95 -1.54 16.97 -17.41
C MET A 95 -0.36 17.57 -18.18
N GLY A 96 0.23 16.83 -19.13
CA GLY A 96 1.36 17.31 -19.94
C GLY A 96 2.66 17.50 -19.14
N TRP A 97 2.80 16.85 -17.99
CA TRP A 97 3.98 17.01 -17.14
C TRP A 97 5.19 16.28 -17.75
N ASN A 98 6.33 16.97 -17.80
CA ASN A 98 7.59 16.36 -18.19
C ASN A 98 8.13 15.38 -17.12
N ASP A 99 9.20 14.66 -17.44
CA ASP A 99 9.80 13.68 -16.53
C ASP A 99 10.28 14.28 -15.19
N GLN A 100 10.68 15.56 -15.18
CA GLN A 100 11.10 16.25 -13.96
C GLN A 100 9.92 16.47 -13.01
N TYR A 101 8.78 16.92 -13.53
CA TYR A 101 7.55 17.11 -12.75
C TYR A 101 6.97 15.78 -12.29
N PHE A 102 7.08 14.72 -13.09
CA PHE A 102 6.73 13.36 -12.65
C PHE A 102 7.65 12.87 -11.52
N GLY A 103 8.95 13.12 -11.61
CA GLY A 103 9.90 12.83 -10.52
C GLY A 103 9.59 13.61 -9.23
N LEU A 104 9.19 14.89 -9.36
CA LEU A 104 8.71 15.71 -8.25
C LEU A 104 7.44 15.12 -7.64
N ALA A 105 6.48 14.69 -8.46
CA ALA A 105 5.24 14.03 -8.02
C ALA A 105 5.51 12.83 -7.11
N LEU A 106 6.37 11.91 -7.57
CA LEU A 106 6.78 10.73 -6.80
C LEU A 106 7.54 11.10 -5.53
N SER A 107 8.38 12.15 -5.60
CA SER A 107 9.11 12.67 -4.44
C SER A 107 8.16 13.23 -3.39
N THR A 108 7.11 13.94 -3.80
CA THR A 108 6.08 14.49 -2.92
C THR A 108 5.32 13.38 -2.20
N ILE A 109 4.93 12.30 -2.89
CA ILE A 109 4.34 11.11 -2.25
C ILE A 109 5.30 10.56 -1.18
N ALA A 110 6.56 10.35 -1.54
CA ALA A 110 7.57 9.80 -0.62
C ALA A 110 7.79 10.69 0.63
N VAL A 111 7.81 12.01 0.46
CA VAL A 111 7.90 12.98 1.57
C VAL A 111 6.67 12.86 2.47
N GLY A 112 5.46 12.78 1.89
CA GLY A 112 4.23 12.57 2.66
C GLY A 112 4.30 11.30 3.51
N SER A 113 4.68 10.19 2.90
CA SER A 113 4.83 8.89 3.57
C SER A 113 5.88 8.91 4.69
N PHE A 114 7.01 9.58 4.47
CA PHE A 114 8.04 9.73 5.49
C PHE A 114 7.54 10.55 6.69
N VAL A 115 6.90 11.69 6.42
CA VAL A 115 6.36 12.57 7.46
C VAL A 115 5.30 11.86 8.31
N SER A 116 4.35 11.14 7.68
CA SER A 116 3.33 10.41 8.44
C SER A 116 3.91 9.24 9.22
N SER A 117 4.89 8.52 8.68
CA SER A 117 5.55 7.40 9.37
C SER A 117 6.30 7.87 10.62
N LEU A 118 7.02 9.00 10.54
CA LEU A 118 7.69 9.60 11.69
C LEU A 118 6.67 10.08 12.73
N TRP A 119 5.59 10.72 12.27
CA TRP A 119 4.51 11.17 13.15
C TRP A 119 3.80 10.00 13.86
N LEU A 120 3.53 8.89 13.16
CA LEU A 120 2.96 7.67 13.75
C LEU A 120 3.93 7.01 14.72
N SER A 121 5.24 7.06 14.47
CA SER A 121 6.24 6.49 15.39
C SER A 121 6.23 7.22 16.74
N TRP A 122 6.01 8.54 16.74
CA TRP A 122 5.96 9.33 17.97
C TRP A 122 4.59 9.39 18.64
N ARG A 123 3.50 9.44 17.86
CA ARG A 123 2.15 9.70 18.39
C ARG A 123 1.09 8.66 18.00
N GLY A 124 1.46 7.66 17.21
CA GLY A 124 0.53 6.65 16.69
C GLY A 124 -0.17 5.83 17.77
N GLN A 125 0.47 5.61 18.93
CA GLN A 125 -0.14 4.88 20.05
C GLN A 125 -1.40 5.55 20.62
N ARG A 126 -1.60 6.86 20.39
CA ARG A 126 -2.78 7.59 20.88
C ARG A 126 -4.02 7.36 20.02
N TYR A 127 -3.89 6.78 18.83
CA TYR A 127 -4.96 6.64 17.87
C TYR A 127 -5.38 5.17 17.72
N LYS A 128 -6.68 4.94 17.53
CA LYS A 128 -7.21 3.59 17.29
C LYS A 128 -6.78 3.12 15.89
N PRO A 129 -6.08 1.98 15.75
CA PRO A 129 -5.62 1.49 14.44
C PRO A 129 -6.76 1.24 13.45
N THR A 130 -7.94 0.82 13.91
CA THR A 130 -9.13 0.66 13.06
C THR A 130 -9.56 1.97 12.42
N ARG A 131 -9.57 3.06 13.19
CA ARG A 131 -9.99 4.38 12.70
C ARG A 131 -8.96 4.97 11.75
N LEU A 132 -7.67 4.83 12.07
CA LEU A 132 -6.59 5.26 11.18
C LEU A 132 -6.61 4.49 9.84
N PHE A 133 -6.82 3.18 9.88
CA PHE A 133 -6.92 2.36 8.68
C PHE A 133 -8.09 2.80 7.78
N SER A 134 -9.29 2.94 8.33
CA SER A 134 -10.47 3.30 7.53
C SER A 134 -10.42 4.74 7.01
N ILE A 135 -10.05 5.70 7.85
CA ILE A 135 -9.93 7.12 7.44
C ILE A 135 -8.77 7.30 6.46
N GLY A 136 -7.63 6.64 6.70
CA GLY A 136 -6.50 6.67 5.77
C GLY A 136 -6.88 6.11 4.40
N THR A 137 -7.58 4.97 4.36
CA THR A 137 -8.02 4.37 3.09
C THR A 137 -8.98 5.28 2.34
N LEU A 138 -9.91 5.92 3.06
CA LEU A 138 -10.82 6.91 2.48
C LEU A 138 -10.05 8.11 1.93
N ALA A 139 -9.07 8.62 2.67
CA ALA A 139 -8.23 9.75 2.27
C ALA A 139 -7.38 9.43 1.03
N VAL A 140 -6.85 8.21 0.91
CA VAL A 140 -6.17 7.73 -0.33
C VAL A 140 -7.13 7.75 -1.52
N GLY A 141 -8.36 7.26 -1.36
CA GLY A 141 -9.32 7.30 -2.46
C GLY A 141 -9.68 8.73 -2.89
N LEU A 142 -9.92 9.61 -1.91
CA LEU A 142 -10.26 11.01 -2.17
C LEU A 142 -9.09 11.84 -2.72
N SER A 143 -7.84 11.54 -2.35
CA SER A 143 -6.67 12.23 -2.91
C SER A 143 -6.56 11.98 -4.41
N PHE A 144 -6.81 10.74 -4.89
CA PHE A 144 -6.80 10.46 -6.33
C PHE A 144 -7.99 11.06 -7.08
N VAL A 145 -9.18 11.11 -6.48
CA VAL A 145 -10.31 11.85 -7.06
C VAL A 145 -10.00 13.34 -7.15
N GLY A 146 -9.44 13.92 -6.08
CA GLY A 146 -9.00 15.31 -6.06
C GLY A 146 -7.89 15.61 -7.07
N LEU A 147 -6.95 14.68 -7.25
CA LEU A 147 -5.90 14.76 -8.26
C LEU A 147 -6.49 14.79 -9.66
N ALA A 148 -7.44 13.89 -9.95
CA ALA A 148 -8.10 13.83 -11.25
C ALA A 148 -8.89 15.11 -11.59
N LEU A 149 -9.41 15.81 -10.58
CA LEU A 149 -10.17 17.06 -10.73
C LEU A 149 -9.29 18.32 -10.60
N SER A 150 -7.99 18.16 -10.35
CA SER A 150 -7.13 19.30 -10.03
C SER A 150 -6.84 20.16 -11.27
N PRO A 151 -7.10 21.49 -11.24
CA PRO A 151 -6.93 22.35 -12.40
C PRO A 151 -5.52 22.95 -12.52
N PHE A 152 -4.68 22.86 -11.47
CA PHE A 152 -3.34 23.43 -11.47
C PHE A 152 -2.34 22.62 -10.64
N PHE A 153 -1.07 22.73 -11.02
CA PHE A 153 0.07 21.96 -10.51
C PHE A 153 0.16 21.88 -8.98
N ALA A 154 0.01 23.00 -8.28
CA ALA A 154 0.13 23.04 -6.83
C ALA A 154 -0.95 22.21 -6.11
N LEU A 155 -2.18 22.18 -6.62
CA LEU A 155 -3.24 21.36 -6.04
C LEU A 155 -2.97 19.87 -6.28
N SER A 156 -2.47 19.51 -7.47
CA SER A 156 -2.07 18.14 -7.80
C SER A 156 -0.98 17.64 -6.84
N LEU A 157 0.06 18.45 -6.58
CA LEU A 157 1.09 18.11 -5.60
C LEU A 157 0.54 17.98 -4.18
N LEU A 158 -0.39 18.86 -3.77
CA LEU A 158 -1.03 18.75 -2.46
C LEU A 158 -1.80 17.43 -2.33
N MET A 159 -2.54 17.02 -3.36
CA MET A 159 -3.27 15.75 -3.37
C MET A 159 -2.31 14.55 -3.31
N LEU A 160 -1.19 14.58 -4.04
CA LEU A 160 -0.15 13.55 -3.98
C LEU A 160 0.56 13.49 -2.61
N LEU A 161 0.74 14.64 -1.96
CA LEU A 161 1.27 14.69 -0.59
C LEU A 161 0.30 14.03 0.39
N LEU A 162 -0.99 14.33 0.26
CA LEU A 162 -2.06 13.74 1.07
C LEU A 162 -2.17 12.24 0.85
N ASP A 163 -2.01 11.77 -0.39
CA ASP A 163 -1.92 10.36 -0.73
C ASP A 163 -0.78 9.68 0.04
N GLY A 164 0.45 10.19 -0.07
CA GLY A 164 1.60 9.63 0.64
C GLY A 164 1.43 9.61 2.16
N LEU A 165 0.87 10.70 2.74
CA LEU A 165 0.55 10.77 4.17
C LEU A 165 -0.44 9.67 4.57
N ALA A 166 -1.53 9.51 3.81
CA ALA A 166 -2.62 8.59 4.10
C ALA A 166 -2.22 7.12 3.88
N ASP A 167 -1.53 6.80 2.79
CA ASP A 167 -1.11 5.43 2.45
C ASP A 167 -0.24 4.82 3.56
N SER A 168 0.75 5.57 4.05
CA SER A 168 1.58 5.12 5.17
C SER A 168 0.77 4.89 6.45
N CYS A 169 -0.25 5.71 6.72
CA CYS A 169 -1.15 5.47 7.85
C CYS A 169 -1.92 4.15 7.67
N VAL A 170 -2.36 3.83 6.45
CA VAL A 170 -3.05 2.57 6.11
C VAL A 170 -2.13 1.38 6.32
N VAL A 171 -0.90 1.43 5.79
CA VAL A 171 0.07 0.33 5.89
C VAL A 171 0.44 0.03 7.34
N VAL A 172 0.74 1.06 8.13
CA VAL A 172 1.10 0.92 9.55
C VAL A 172 -0.09 0.40 10.36
N SER A 173 -1.29 0.96 10.14
CA SER A 173 -2.48 0.57 10.89
C SER A 173 -2.94 -0.85 10.56
N PHE A 174 -2.85 -1.27 9.30
CA PHE A 174 -3.12 -2.64 8.90
C PHE A 174 -2.16 -3.61 9.60
N SER A 175 -0.87 -3.29 9.62
CA SER A 175 0.14 -4.12 10.27
C SER A 175 -0.11 -4.20 11.77
N ALA A 176 -0.46 -3.10 12.42
CA ALA A 176 -0.81 -3.06 13.84
C ALA A 176 -2.06 -3.90 14.16
N LEU A 177 -3.13 -3.79 13.36
CA LEU A 177 -4.35 -4.61 13.53
C LEU A 177 -4.06 -6.11 13.37
N ALA A 178 -3.33 -6.46 12.31
CA ALA A 178 -2.92 -7.83 12.07
C ALA A 178 -1.98 -8.35 13.18
N GLN A 179 -1.19 -7.50 13.82
CA GLN A 179 -0.36 -7.90 14.95
C GLN A 179 -1.15 -8.08 16.25
N GLN A 180 -2.14 -7.21 16.52
CA GLN A 180 -2.93 -7.23 17.75
C GLN A 180 -3.94 -8.38 17.79
N ASP A 181 -4.64 -8.62 16.68
CA ASP A 181 -5.82 -9.50 16.68
C ASP A 181 -5.52 -10.92 16.16
N ILE A 182 -4.38 -11.12 15.48
CA ILE A 182 -4.02 -12.42 14.88
C ILE A 182 -2.97 -13.13 15.73
N PRO A 183 -3.25 -14.38 16.19
CA PRO A 183 -2.31 -15.17 16.96
C PRO A 183 -0.95 -15.32 16.26
N ASP A 184 0.13 -15.21 17.02
CA ASP A 184 1.51 -15.26 16.49
C ASP A 184 1.78 -16.47 15.58
N LYS A 185 1.20 -17.63 15.92
CA LYS A 185 1.34 -18.87 15.15
C LYS A 185 0.73 -18.78 13.74
N LEU A 186 -0.30 -17.95 13.56
CA LEU A 186 -1.04 -17.78 12.30
C LEU A 186 -0.70 -16.48 11.57
N ARG A 187 -0.06 -15.51 12.25
CA ARG A 187 0.27 -14.19 11.71
C ARG A 187 1.02 -14.27 10.38
N GLY A 188 2.09 -15.07 10.30
CA GLY A 188 2.86 -15.24 9.07
C GLY A 188 2.03 -15.82 7.91
N ARG A 189 1.10 -16.72 8.21
CA ARG A 189 0.19 -17.31 7.21
C ARG A 189 -0.82 -16.27 6.72
N PHE A 190 -1.46 -15.54 7.63
CA PHE A 190 -2.36 -14.44 7.27
C PHE A 190 -1.69 -13.39 6.38
N PHE A 191 -0.47 -12.95 6.72
CA PHE A 191 0.26 -11.99 5.88
C PHE A 191 0.57 -12.58 4.50
N SER A 192 1.02 -13.84 4.41
CA SER A 192 1.29 -14.49 3.13
C SER A 192 0.04 -14.59 2.24
N THR A 193 -1.11 -15.01 2.83
CA THR A 193 -2.40 -15.04 2.14
C THR A 193 -2.82 -13.64 1.71
N SER A 194 -2.75 -12.65 2.60
CA SER A 194 -3.11 -11.26 2.30
C SER A 194 -2.28 -10.65 1.18
N ILE A 195 -0.96 -10.90 1.18
CA ILE A 195 -0.06 -10.43 0.11
C ILE A 195 -0.38 -11.13 -1.20
N THR A 196 -0.65 -12.43 -1.18
CA THR A 196 -1.00 -13.21 -2.39
C THR A 196 -2.27 -12.66 -3.03
N PHE A 197 -3.34 -12.47 -2.25
CA PHE A 197 -4.57 -11.88 -2.74
C PHE A 197 -4.38 -10.45 -3.22
N PHE A 198 -3.65 -9.62 -2.47
CA PHE A 198 -3.33 -8.26 -2.88
C PHE A 198 -2.64 -8.23 -4.25
N ARG A 199 -1.60 -9.05 -4.46
CA ARG A 199 -0.86 -9.14 -5.72
C ARG A 199 -1.73 -9.66 -6.87
N ALA A 200 -2.54 -10.69 -6.62
CA ALA A 200 -3.48 -11.20 -7.60
C ALA A 200 -4.50 -10.14 -8.03
N SER A 201 -5.05 -9.39 -7.07
CA SER A 201 -5.95 -8.27 -7.33
C SER A 201 -5.27 -7.15 -8.13
N VAL A 202 -3.99 -6.83 -7.85
CA VAL A 202 -3.23 -5.85 -8.65
C VAL A 202 -3.06 -6.30 -10.10
N LEU A 203 -2.80 -7.60 -10.35
CA LEU A 203 -2.71 -8.12 -11.73
C LEU A 203 -4.04 -8.01 -12.47
N VAL A 204 -5.14 -8.41 -11.83
CA VAL A 204 -6.48 -8.33 -12.42
C VAL A 204 -6.89 -6.88 -12.69
N SER A 205 -6.62 -5.98 -11.74
CA SER A 205 -6.93 -4.56 -11.88
C SER A 205 -6.06 -3.86 -12.92
N ALA A 206 -4.82 -4.29 -13.14
CA ALA A 206 -4.00 -3.75 -14.23
C ALA A 206 -4.62 -4.04 -15.61
N LEU A 207 -5.14 -5.25 -15.82
CA LEU A 207 -5.85 -5.61 -17.06
C LEU A 207 -7.11 -4.77 -17.25
N ILE A 208 -7.91 -4.63 -16.19
CA ILE A 208 -9.13 -3.82 -16.20
C ILE A 208 -8.81 -2.34 -16.40
N GLY A 209 -7.77 -1.84 -15.72
CA GLY A 209 -7.34 -0.45 -15.74
C GLY A 209 -6.82 -0.01 -17.11
N SER A 210 -6.10 -0.89 -17.82
CA SER A 210 -5.68 -0.63 -19.20
C SER A 210 -6.90 -0.47 -20.11
N SER A 211 -7.85 -1.41 -20.07
CA SER A 211 -9.05 -1.35 -20.92
C SER A 211 -9.95 -0.16 -20.60
N LEU A 212 -10.10 0.19 -19.31
CA LEU A 212 -10.84 1.38 -18.89
C LEU A 212 -10.15 2.68 -19.34
N GLY A 213 -8.83 2.75 -19.19
CA GLY A 213 -8.03 3.89 -19.62
C GLY A 213 -8.26 4.23 -21.10
N ASP A 214 -8.26 3.22 -21.96
CA ASP A 214 -8.48 3.37 -23.40
C ASP A 214 -9.94 3.76 -23.75
N SER A 215 -10.92 3.30 -22.96
CA SER A 215 -12.34 3.44 -23.27
C SER A 215 -12.95 4.76 -22.78
N ILE A 216 -12.68 5.14 -21.53
CA ILE A 216 -13.30 6.31 -20.87
C ILE A 216 -12.29 7.43 -20.56
N GLY A 217 -11.02 7.23 -20.93
CA GLY A 217 -9.92 8.17 -20.71
C GLY A 217 -9.28 8.03 -19.33
N ALA A 218 -8.04 8.52 -19.23
CA ALA A 218 -7.23 8.42 -18.02
C ALA A 218 -7.85 9.16 -16.82
N GLN A 219 -8.39 10.36 -17.03
CA GLN A 219 -9.00 11.17 -15.97
C GLN A 219 -10.22 10.47 -15.34
N SER A 220 -11.18 10.03 -16.17
CA SER A 220 -12.38 9.33 -15.69
C SER A 220 -12.03 8.02 -14.99
N THR A 221 -11.07 7.28 -15.53
CA THR A 221 -10.60 6.02 -14.93
C THR A 221 -9.96 6.25 -13.57
N LEU A 222 -9.18 7.34 -13.41
CA LEU A 222 -8.58 7.72 -12.13
C LEU A 222 -9.65 8.08 -11.09
N ILE A 223 -10.72 8.78 -11.48
CA ILE A 223 -11.86 9.08 -10.61
C ILE A 223 -12.54 7.79 -10.15
N VAL A 224 -12.89 6.90 -11.09
CA VAL A 224 -13.55 5.63 -10.77
C VAL A 224 -12.70 4.80 -9.82
N ALA A 225 -11.39 4.69 -10.08
CA ALA A 225 -10.49 3.94 -9.23
C ALA A 225 -10.33 4.55 -7.83
N GLY A 226 -10.21 5.88 -7.74
CA GLY A 226 -10.20 6.60 -6.47
C GLY A 226 -11.49 6.40 -5.66
N LEU A 227 -12.65 6.39 -6.32
CA LEU A 227 -13.94 6.08 -5.69
C LEU A 227 -14.00 4.64 -5.18
N ILE A 228 -13.48 3.66 -5.92
CA ILE A 228 -13.39 2.26 -5.45
C ILE A 228 -12.57 2.17 -4.16
N VAL A 229 -11.43 2.85 -4.09
CA VAL A 229 -10.60 2.89 -2.87
C VAL A 229 -11.34 3.60 -1.73
N ALA A 230 -11.99 4.73 -2.00
CA ALA A 230 -12.75 5.48 -1.00
C ALA A 230 -13.90 4.66 -0.41
N LEU A 231 -14.64 3.93 -1.26
CA LEU A 231 -15.68 2.99 -0.85
C LEU A 231 -15.11 1.86 0.02
N GLY A 232 -13.91 1.36 -0.28
CA GLY A 232 -13.18 0.42 0.59
C GLY A 232 -12.93 0.98 1.99
N GLY A 233 -12.57 2.27 2.09
CA GLY A 233 -12.41 2.97 3.36
C GLY A 233 -13.71 3.15 4.14
N VAL A 234 -14.80 3.51 3.46
CA VAL A 234 -16.15 3.62 4.06
C VAL A 234 -16.61 2.25 4.56
N PHE A 235 -16.48 1.20 3.74
CA PHE A 235 -16.80 -0.17 4.12
C PHE A 235 -16.00 -0.64 5.34
N ALA A 236 -14.70 -0.33 5.37
CA ALA A 236 -13.85 -0.63 6.52
C ALA A 236 -14.30 0.12 7.77
N PHE A 237 -14.71 1.38 7.65
CA PHE A 237 -15.19 2.17 8.78
C PHE A 237 -16.42 1.54 9.43
N PHE A 238 -17.46 1.23 8.67
CA PHE A 238 -18.67 0.59 9.19
C PHE A 238 -18.41 -0.84 9.69
N SER A 239 -17.66 -1.64 8.95
CA SER A 239 -17.43 -3.04 9.32
C SER A 239 -16.54 -3.17 10.56
N LEU A 240 -15.45 -2.40 10.66
CA LEU A 240 -14.54 -2.49 11.80
C LEU A 240 -15.11 -1.83 13.06
N THR A 241 -16.02 -0.85 12.93
CA THR A 241 -16.73 -0.29 14.09
C THR A 241 -17.74 -1.28 14.65
N GLN A 242 -18.48 -2.01 13.80
CA GLN A 242 -19.40 -3.06 14.23
C GLN A 242 -18.66 -4.23 14.91
N VAL A 243 -17.53 -4.67 14.35
CA VAL A 243 -16.77 -5.81 14.90
C VAL A 243 -16.16 -5.53 16.27
N LYS A 244 -15.82 -4.27 16.60
CA LYS A 244 -15.34 -3.90 17.95
C LYS A 244 -16.45 -3.51 18.93
N ALA A 245 -17.69 -3.35 18.45
CA ALA A 245 -18.84 -3.06 19.29
C ALA A 245 -19.58 -4.33 19.74
N ALA A 246 -19.39 -5.45 19.02
CA ALA A 246 -19.86 -6.79 19.37
C ALA A 246 -18.84 -7.52 20.26
#